data_AF-A0A6N6KCG2-F1
#
_entry.id   AF-A0A6N6KCG2-F1
#
_cell.length_a   1.000
_cell.length_b   1.000
_cell.length_c   1.000
_cell.angle_alpha   90.00
_cell.angle_beta   90.00
_cell.angle_gamma   90.00
#
_symmetry.space_group_name_H-M   'P 1'
#
loop_
_entity.id
_entity.type
_entity.pdbx_description
1 polymer ?
#
loop_
_entity_poly.entity_id
_entity_poly.type
_entity_poly.pdbx_seq_one_letter_code
_entity_poly.pdbx_strand_id
1 'polypeptide(L)'
;MTYRTMQLDTSTWDLTLDGNGNLAIADESYSVAQDVASACLVFSGECYYDNTLGIPWKTEVLGKRPSPGFIAQKMQTEALKLPIVDQALASVFFDKNTRTTRGTIRVTDINGNIAQATL
;
A
#
# COMPACT_ATOMS: atom_id res chain seq x y z
N MET A 1 11.06 -6.22 18.22
CA MET A 1 11.16 -4.78 17.87
C MET A 1 9.81 -4.40 17.28
N THR A 2 9.16 -3.35 17.77
CA THR A 2 7.80 -2.99 17.32
C THR A 2 7.88 -2.31 15.95
N TYR A 3 7.16 -2.82 14.95
CA TYR A 3 7.06 -2.18 13.63
C TYR A 3 6.24 -0.89 13.75
N ARG A 4 6.76 0.23 13.23
CA ARG A 4 6.19 1.57 13.39
C ARG A 4 6.54 2.46 12.19
N THR A 5 5.66 3.39 11.87
CA THR A 5 5.84 4.39 10.82
C THR A 5 5.23 5.73 11.27
N MET A 6 5.59 6.84 10.63
CA MET A 6 4.92 8.11 10.89
C MET A 6 3.49 8.02 10.40
N GLN A 7 2.51 8.31 11.26
CA GLN A 7 1.12 8.23 10.87
C GLN A 7 0.79 9.33 9.86
N LEU A 8 0.14 8.93 8.78
CA LEU A 8 -0.40 9.85 7.79
C LEU A 8 -1.88 10.11 8.08
N ASP A 9 -2.31 11.34 7.81
CA ASP A 9 -3.72 11.68 7.84
C ASP A 9 -4.48 10.91 6.75
N THR A 10 -5.61 10.30 7.12
CA THR A 10 -6.34 9.37 6.25
C THR A 10 -7.05 10.05 5.07
N SER A 11 -7.21 11.39 5.14
CA SER A 11 -7.87 12.16 4.08
C SER A 11 -6.85 12.79 3.13
N THR A 12 -5.72 13.24 3.66
CA THR A 12 -4.73 14.06 2.93
C THR A 12 -3.44 13.33 2.60
N TRP A 13 -3.14 12.22 3.28
CA TRP A 13 -1.87 11.48 3.16
C TRP A 13 -0.64 12.31 3.55
N ASP A 14 -0.82 13.34 4.38
CA ASP A 14 0.27 14.17 4.92
C ASP A 14 0.61 13.77 6.36
N LEU A 15 1.76 14.21 6.85
CA LEU A 15 2.15 14.05 8.26
C LEU A 15 1.15 14.76 9.16
N THR A 16 0.80 14.11 10.27
CA THR A 16 -0.13 14.66 11.25
C THR A 16 0.45 14.65 12.66
N LEU A 17 -0.18 15.38 13.57
CA LEU A 17 0.21 15.47 14.97
C LEU A 17 -0.74 14.66 15.87
N ASP A 18 -0.22 14.15 16.97
CA ASP A 18 -1.01 13.53 18.02
C ASP A 18 -1.73 14.59 18.89
N GLY A 19 -2.54 14.14 19.85
CA GLY A 19 -3.27 15.04 20.76
C GLY A 19 -2.39 15.91 21.67
N ASN A 20 -1.08 15.63 21.74
CA ASN A 20 -0.10 16.39 22.51
C ASN A 20 0.72 17.34 21.61
N GLY A 21 0.48 17.34 20.30
CA GLY A 21 1.22 18.15 19.32
C GLY A 21 2.56 17.56 18.87
N ASN A 22 2.84 16.28 19.16
CA ASN A 22 4.01 15.57 18.60
C ASN A 22 3.67 14.96 17.23
N LEU A 23 4.67 14.56 16.45
CA LEU A 23 4.42 13.74 15.25
C LEU A 23 3.66 12.46 15.63
N ALA A 24 2.52 12.23 14.98
CA ALA A 24 1.73 11.04 15.20
C ALA A 24 2.49 9.80 14.69
N ILE A 25 2.42 8.70 15.44
CA ILE A 25 3.10 7.45 15.12
C ILE A 25 2.05 6.36 14.98
N ALA A 26 2.08 5.69 13.83
CA ALA A 26 1.35 4.47 13.58
C ALA A 26 2.15 3.28 14.11
N ASP A 27 1.48 2.35 14.76
CA ASP A 27 2.05 1.09 15.24
C ASP A 27 1.20 -0.12 14.82
N GLU A 28 1.69 -1.30 15.20
CA GLU A 28 1.03 -2.59 15.00
C GLU A 28 0.50 -2.78 13.55
N SER A 29 -0.66 -3.41 13.39
CA SER A 29 -1.25 -3.68 12.08
C SER A 29 -1.49 -2.42 11.25
N TYR A 30 -1.71 -1.26 11.87
CA TYR A 30 -1.97 -0.03 11.12
C TYR A 30 -0.72 0.47 10.41
N SER A 31 0.44 0.40 11.07
CA SER A 31 1.73 0.75 10.46
C SER A 31 2.06 -0.13 9.24
N VAL A 32 1.76 -1.43 9.33
CA VAL A 32 1.93 -2.37 8.20
C VAL A 32 0.98 -2.01 7.06
N ALA A 33 -0.30 -1.75 7.34
CA ALA A 33 -1.28 -1.37 6.32
C ALA A 33 -0.87 -0.09 5.58
N GLN A 34 -0.39 0.92 6.30
CA GLN A 34 0.02 2.20 5.73
C GLN A 34 1.25 2.06 4.81
N ASP A 35 2.26 1.30 5.24
CA ASP A 35 3.46 1.08 4.43
C ASP A 35 3.16 0.23 3.17
N VAL A 36 2.31 -0.80 3.30
CA VAL A 36 1.82 -1.59 2.15
C VAL A 36 1.09 -0.70 1.14
N ALA A 37 0.24 0.19 1.64
CA ALA A 37 -0.50 1.11 0.79
C ALA A 37 0.45 2.08 0.06
N SER A 38 1.42 2.64 0.78
CA SER A 38 2.44 3.53 0.21
C SER A 38 3.29 2.83 -0.86
N ALA A 39 3.72 1.59 -0.61
CA ALA A 39 4.49 0.79 -1.57
C ALA A 39 3.66 0.44 -2.82
N CYS A 40 2.36 0.16 -2.69
CA CYS A 40 1.51 -0.13 -3.83
C CYS A 40 1.17 1.11 -4.68
N LEU A 41 1.06 2.29 -4.05
CA LEU A 41 0.65 3.52 -4.72
C LEU A 41 1.81 4.27 -5.39
N VAL A 42 3.05 4.04 -4.96
CA VAL A 42 4.22 4.65 -5.60
C VAL A 42 4.42 4.10 -7.02
N PHE A 43 4.82 4.97 -7.93
CA PHE A 43 5.13 4.61 -9.31
C PHE A 43 6.54 4.03 -9.36
N SER A 44 6.69 2.92 -10.08
CA SER A 44 7.98 2.27 -10.25
C SER A 44 9.03 3.25 -10.76
N GLY A 45 10.15 3.32 -10.06
CA GLY A 45 11.27 4.22 -10.36
C GLY A 45 11.16 5.64 -9.81
N GLU A 46 10.05 6.04 -9.20
CA GLU A 46 9.90 7.41 -8.63
C GLU A 46 10.47 7.56 -7.22
N CYS A 47 10.59 6.47 -6.47
CA CYS A 47 11.22 6.51 -5.15
C CYS A 47 12.72 6.79 -5.30
N TYR A 48 13.16 7.95 -4.83
CA TYR A 48 14.53 8.46 -5.04
C TYR A 48 15.61 7.59 -4.40
N TYR A 49 15.34 7.03 -3.23
CA TYR A 49 16.31 6.21 -2.49
C TYR A 49 16.25 4.72 -2.82
N ASP A 50 15.16 4.27 -3.46
CA ASP A 50 15.00 2.88 -3.90
C ASP A 50 14.09 2.79 -5.12
N ASN A 51 14.69 2.86 -6.31
CA ASN A 51 13.96 2.78 -7.57
C ASN A 51 13.38 1.38 -7.89
N THR A 52 13.65 0.37 -7.05
CA THR A 52 13.05 -0.96 -7.20
C THR A 52 11.63 -1.03 -6.67
N LEU A 53 11.21 -0.05 -5.87
CA LEU A 53 9.85 0.06 -5.34
C LEU A 53 8.88 0.61 -6.37
N GLY A 54 7.62 0.26 -6.18
CA GLY A 54 6.47 0.76 -6.90
C GLY A 54 5.95 -0.13 -8.01
N ILE A 55 4.69 0.12 -8.36
CA ILE A 55 4.00 -0.56 -9.45
C ILE A 55 4.28 0.20 -10.77
N PRO A 56 4.45 -0.49 -11.91
CA PRO A 56 4.63 0.12 -13.23
C PRO A 56 3.34 0.77 -13.75
N TRP A 57 2.78 1.72 -12.99
CA TRP A 57 1.52 2.39 -13.29
C TRP A 57 1.55 3.07 -14.66
N LYS A 58 2.64 3.75 -15.03
CA LYS A 58 2.78 4.46 -16.31
C LYS A 58 2.89 3.53 -17.53
N THR A 59 3.59 2.41 -17.41
CA THR A 59 3.98 1.59 -18.56
C THR A 59 3.01 0.42 -18.80
N GLU A 60 2.49 -0.18 -17.72
CA GLU A 60 1.71 -1.43 -17.80
C GLU A 60 0.24 -1.28 -17.40
N VAL A 61 -0.13 -0.27 -16.60
CA VAL A 61 -1.46 -0.21 -15.97
C VAL A 61 -2.32 0.94 -16.49
N LEU A 62 -1.93 2.19 -16.24
CA LEU A 62 -2.69 3.37 -16.61
C LEU A 62 -2.67 3.58 -18.14
N GLY A 63 -3.82 3.95 -18.70
CA GLY A 63 -3.99 4.06 -20.16
C GLY A 63 -3.96 2.71 -20.89
N LYS A 64 -3.79 1.60 -20.18
CA LYS A 64 -3.92 0.23 -20.67
C LYS A 64 -5.25 -0.36 -20.20
N ARG A 65 -5.57 -1.58 -20.65
CA ARG A 65 -6.74 -2.37 -20.19
C ARG A 65 -6.30 -3.65 -19.46
N PRO A 66 -5.52 -3.54 -18.37
CA PRO A 66 -5.12 -4.72 -17.61
C PRO A 66 -6.34 -5.36 -16.95
N SER A 67 -6.27 -6.67 -16.70
CA SER A 67 -7.27 -7.35 -15.89
C SER A 67 -7.13 -6.97 -14.41
N PRO A 68 -8.22 -7.00 -13.61
CA PRO A 68 -8.11 -6.77 -12.17
C PRO A 68 -7.14 -7.74 -11.49
N GLY A 69 -7.09 -9.00 -11.94
CA GLY A 69 -6.14 -9.99 -11.43
C GLY A 69 -4.67 -9.63 -11.68
N PHE A 70 -4.37 -8.97 -12.81
CA PHE A 70 -3.01 -8.48 -13.10
C PHE A 70 -2.59 -7.38 -12.11
N ILE A 71 -3.47 -6.41 -11.86
CA ILE A 71 -3.22 -5.35 -10.87
C ILE A 71 -3.07 -5.96 -9.48
N ALA A 72 -3.96 -6.88 -9.09
CA ALA A 72 -3.89 -7.57 -7.81
C ALA A 72 -2.57 -8.33 -7.62
N GLN A 73 -2.08 -9.00 -8.65
CA GLN A 73 -0.78 -9.70 -8.60
C GLN A 73 0.38 -8.73 -8.40
N LYS A 74 0.39 -7.59 -9.11
CA LYS A 74 1.42 -6.56 -8.97
C LYS A 74 1.41 -5.97 -7.56
N MET A 75 0.23 -5.67 -7.00
CA MET A 75 0.08 -5.21 -5.62
C MET A 75 0.59 -6.22 -4.59
N GLN A 76 0.30 -7.50 -4.76
CA GLN A 76 0.79 -8.55 -3.87
C GLN A 76 2.32 -8.67 -3.94
N THR A 77 2.89 -8.66 -5.15
CA THR A 77 4.34 -8.72 -5.35
C THR A 77 5.03 -7.52 -4.73
N GLU A 78 4.44 -6.33 -4.83
CA GLU A 78 4.97 -5.11 -4.23
C GLU A 78 4.90 -5.14 -2.70
N ALA A 79 3.76 -5.56 -2.13
CA ALA A 79 3.60 -5.69 -0.69
C ALA A 79 4.62 -6.67 -0.07
N LEU A 80 4.93 -7.77 -0.77
CA LEU A 80 5.91 -8.77 -0.32
C LEU A 80 7.37 -8.28 -0.35
N LYS A 81 7.66 -7.11 -0.92
CA LYS A 81 8.99 -6.49 -0.79
C LYS A 81 9.24 -5.90 0.60
N LEU A 82 8.18 -5.59 1.36
CA LEU A 82 8.31 -5.08 2.71
C LEU A 82 8.72 -6.22 3.65
N PRO A 83 9.85 -6.10 4.39
CA PRO A 83 10.38 -7.20 5.21
C PRO A 83 9.42 -7.72 6.29
N ILE A 84 8.43 -6.92 6.69
CA ILE A 84 7.46 -7.29 7.72
C ILE A 84 6.32 -8.18 7.18
N VAL A 85 6.11 -8.22 5.86
CA VAL A 85 4.98 -8.90 5.22
C VAL A 85 5.36 -10.34 4.86
N ASP A 86 4.66 -11.32 5.43
CA ASP A 86 4.83 -12.74 5.10
C ASP A 86 3.89 -13.18 3.97
N GLN A 87 2.66 -12.69 3.98
CA GLN A 87 1.64 -13.02 2.98
C GLN A 87 0.85 -11.78 2.57
N ALA A 88 0.46 -11.71 1.30
CA ALA A 88 -0.38 -10.65 0.77
C ALA A 88 -1.46 -11.23 -0.16
N LEU A 89 -2.69 -10.77 0.01
CA LEU A 89 -3.83 -11.12 -0.84
C LEU A 89 -4.58 -9.86 -1.23
N ALA A 90 -4.54 -9.51 -2.51
CA ALA A 90 -5.23 -8.34 -3.06
C ALA A 90 -6.51 -8.74 -3.80
N SER A 91 -7.56 -7.96 -3.60
CA SER A 91 -8.81 -7.99 -4.35
C SER A 91 -8.99 -6.66 -5.05
N VAL A 92 -9.10 -6.67 -6.38
CA VAL A 92 -9.20 -5.46 -7.20
C VAL A 92 -10.48 -5.53 -8.03
N PHE A 93 -11.18 -4.41 -8.11
CA PHE A 93 -12.41 -4.22 -8.85
C PHE A 93 -12.31 -2.98 -9.74
N PHE A 94 -12.77 -3.09 -10.98
CA PHE A 94 -12.86 -1.97 -11.91
C PHE A 94 -14.33 -1.58 -12.11
N ASP A 95 -14.68 -0.38 -11.66
CA ASP A 95 -15.98 0.22 -11.90
C ASP A 95 -15.98 0.94 -13.25
N LYS A 96 -16.72 0.37 -14.22
CA LYS A 96 -16.83 0.90 -15.57
C LYS A 96 -17.61 2.22 -15.64
N ASN A 97 -18.52 2.47 -14.70
CA ASN A 97 -19.37 3.67 -14.72
C ASN A 97 -18.59 4.89 -14.27
N THR A 98 -17.85 4.75 -13.16
CA THR A 98 -17.01 5.82 -12.62
C THR A 98 -15.61 5.85 -13.23
N ARG A 99 -15.24 4.82 -14.01
CA ARG A 99 -13.89 4.60 -14.55
C ARG A 99 -12.83 4.58 -13.45
N THR A 100 -13.17 4.00 -12.29
CA THR A 100 -12.28 3.87 -11.13
C THR A 100 -11.88 2.43 -10.90
N THR A 101 -10.62 2.22 -10.55
CA THR A 101 -10.15 0.95 -9.98
C THR A 101 -10.11 1.13 -8.47
N ARG A 102 -10.67 0.16 -7.74
CA ARG A 102 -10.64 0.10 -6.28
C ARG A 102 -10.16 -1.27 -5.85
N GLY A 103 -9.59 -1.38 -4.67
CA GLY A 103 -9.21 -2.67 -4.14
C GLY A 103 -8.99 -2.65 -2.64
N THR A 104 -8.81 -3.86 -2.12
CA THR A 104 -8.29 -4.07 -0.78
C THR A 104 -7.12 -5.02 -0.87
N ILE A 105 -6.12 -4.82 -0.01
CA ILE A 105 -5.03 -5.76 0.17
C ILE A 105 -4.99 -6.14 1.63
N ARG A 106 -5.19 -7.44 1.89
CA ARG A 106 -5.04 -8.04 3.21
C ARG A 106 -3.65 -8.65 3.29
N VAL A 107 -2.93 -8.35 4.36
CA VAL A 107 -1.59 -8.88 4.60
C VAL A 107 -1.54 -9.60 5.95
N THR A 108 -0.70 -10.61 6.02
CA THR A 108 -0.29 -11.26 7.26
C THR A 108 1.18 -10.94 7.49
N ASP A 109 1.52 -10.41 8.66
CA ASP A 109 2.89 -10.10 9.02
C ASP A 109 3.67 -11.35 9.48
N ILE A 110 4.99 -11.24 9.60
CA ILE A 110 5.87 -12.31 10.08
C ILE A 110 5.58 -12.78 11.52
N ASN A 111 4.75 -12.05 12.27
CA ASN A 111 4.32 -12.42 13.62
C ASN A 111 2.91 -13.05 13.63
N GLY A 112 2.27 -13.20 12.47
CA GLY A 112 0.92 -13.74 12.31
C GLY A 112 -0.21 -12.72 12.49
N ASN A 113 0.08 -11.43 12.66
CA ASN A 113 -0.93 -10.39 12.74
C ASN A 113 -1.48 -10.07 11.35
N ILE A 114 -2.78 -9.73 11.29
CA ILE A 114 -3.45 -9.38 10.05
C ILE A 114 -3.61 -7.87 9.99
N ALA A 115 -3.32 -7.30 8.83
CA ALA A 115 -3.58 -5.91 8.48
C ALA A 115 -4.31 -5.83 7.13
N GLN A 116 -5.00 -4.73 6.90
CA GLN A 116 -5.69 -4.49 5.63
C GLN A 116 -5.57 -3.03 5.22
N ALA A 117 -5.25 -2.79 3.96
CA ALA A 117 -5.33 -1.48 3.32
C ALA A 117 -6.42 -1.47 2.24
N THR A 118 -7.10 -0.33 2.10
CA THR A 118 -8.07 -0.05 1.04
C THR A 118 -7.42 0.95 0.07
N LEU A 119 -7.45 0.64 -1.22
CA LEU A 119 -6.71 1.31 -2.29
C LEU A 119 -7.62 1.72 -3.45
#